data_AF-A0A8S4GQ85-F1
#
_entry.id   AF-A0A8S4GQ85-F1
#
_cell.length_a   1.000
_cell.length_b   1.000
_cell.length_c   1.000
_cell.angle_alpha   90.00
_cell.angle_beta   90.00
_cell.angle_gamma   90.00
#
_symmetry.space_group_name_H-M   'P 1'
#
loop_
_entity.id
_entity.type
_entity.pdbx_description
1 polymer ?
#
loop_
_entity_poly.entity_id
_entity_poly.type
_entity_poly.pdbx_seq_one_letter_code
_entity_poly.pdbx_strand_id
1 'polypeptide(L)'
;MQSTLLRETGHVTLEWLMRMERLREDARNNQGPKVGIRDLMEKCHNPEVTVAQLRPTSPASVEAFCRLGVDPAELLVRPARFKDDDHVAKAKHARLIKRRDELLNRLEAERDAIAQGDDARKVRGQAARALGAVKQQAQHERLMQAQQRVEEMSIDRLVNGELIREKKNRRVNERSMKVTQRLEQRTQGLSSMTTEAIDIHQDRAKGHDYVMETQNEASWALTMERDEAAQRRKAAAEAARRDDAKQRQHAWQLARQRAAALKASEAERRRLEMEERRLEMEERERERRREAQLMARERREAGLRRQEQARGARERAEAEEEAWRAEMEARIGAERPASARTARSHSLGGGRSAASVASTRREDGKPARWEEVEEYEAERRARILREHERKKRQVEEKKRMAHLDLEKRQVERVLRAEDNAMRREAEGRRRAYERERLGERLDKEMEAWWRDQDRWRGALQDRRDGAIKSAQERWQDKFNKQGQRQSIMFAANNLQRAGVRAGARAMHNELDEDTFRSSIAAAKNKAH
;
A
#
# COMPACT_ATOMS: atom_id res chain seq x y z
N MET A 1 11.85 18.87 -20.07
CA MET A 1 12.85 18.50 -19.04
C MET A 1 12.43 17.36 -18.11
N GLN A 2 11.16 16.89 -18.09
CA GLN A 2 10.73 15.73 -17.29
C GLN A 2 10.60 14.40 -18.08
N SER A 3 10.82 14.41 -19.41
CA SER A 3 10.84 13.17 -20.21
C SER A 3 12.16 12.38 -20.08
N THR A 4 13.12 12.89 -19.32
CA THR A 4 14.42 12.26 -19.06
C THR A 4 14.39 11.40 -17.78
N LEU A 5 13.68 11.80 -16.72
CA LEU A 5 13.67 11.08 -15.43
C LEU A 5 12.85 9.77 -15.40
N LEU A 6 11.76 9.69 -16.18
CA LEU A 6 10.98 8.44 -16.33
C LEU A 6 11.60 7.46 -17.32
N ARG A 7 12.46 7.95 -18.23
CA ARG A 7 13.40 7.10 -18.94
C ARG A 7 14.40 6.53 -17.96
N GLU A 8 14.95 7.31 -17.04
CA GLU A 8 15.99 6.84 -16.10
C GLU A 8 15.54 5.69 -15.17
N THR A 9 14.33 5.68 -14.57
CA THR A 9 13.95 4.56 -13.67
C THR A 9 13.52 3.29 -14.40
N GLY A 10 12.86 3.43 -15.55
CA GLY A 10 12.54 2.30 -16.44
C GLY A 10 13.80 1.72 -17.07
N HIS A 11 14.77 2.57 -17.40
CA HIS A 11 16.11 2.14 -17.80
C HIS A 11 16.86 1.48 -16.65
N VAL A 12 16.78 1.94 -15.40
CA VAL A 12 17.50 1.29 -14.28
C VAL A 12 17.06 -0.16 -14.06
N THR A 13 15.75 -0.48 -14.15
CA THR A 13 15.29 -1.88 -13.96
C THR A 13 15.65 -2.75 -15.16
N LEU A 14 15.58 -2.21 -16.37
CA LEU A 14 15.87 -2.92 -17.61
C LEU A 14 17.38 -3.07 -17.84
N GLU A 15 18.17 -2.05 -17.51
CA GLU A 15 19.64 -2.08 -17.41
C GLU A 15 20.10 -3.03 -16.33
N TRP A 16 19.42 -3.10 -15.18
CA TRP A 16 19.71 -4.07 -14.14
C TRP A 16 19.46 -5.51 -14.63
N LEU A 17 18.32 -5.77 -15.28
CA LEU A 17 18.03 -7.06 -15.89
C LEU A 17 19.04 -7.42 -16.99
N MET A 18 19.36 -6.49 -17.89
CA MET A 18 20.38 -6.68 -18.94
C MET A 18 21.78 -6.89 -18.34
N ARG A 19 22.13 -6.20 -17.25
CA ARG A 19 23.39 -6.37 -16.53
C ARG A 19 23.46 -7.74 -15.85
N MET A 20 22.34 -8.24 -15.32
CA MET A 20 22.23 -9.58 -14.74
C MET A 20 22.26 -10.68 -15.82
N GLU A 21 21.70 -10.46 -16.99
CA GLU A 21 21.84 -11.37 -18.14
C GLU A 21 23.28 -11.43 -18.66
N ARG A 22 23.95 -10.28 -18.82
CA ARG A 22 25.39 -10.23 -19.15
C ARG A 22 26.24 -10.96 -18.11
N LEU A 23 25.95 -10.73 -16.83
CA LEU A 23 26.58 -11.46 -15.72
C LEU A 23 26.36 -12.97 -15.77
N ARG A 24 25.17 -13.41 -16.19
CA ARG A 24 24.84 -14.83 -16.36
C ARG A 24 25.60 -15.43 -17.55
N GLU A 25 25.81 -14.66 -18.60
CA GLU A 25 26.53 -15.04 -19.81
C GLU A 25 28.06 -15.07 -19.56
N ASP A 26 28.60 -14.07 -18.88
CA ASP A 26 29.99 -14.02 -18.37
C ASP A 26 30.27 -15.21 -17.43
N ALA A 27 29.33 -15.54 -16.54
CA ALA A 27 29.41 -16.68 -15.64
C ALA A 27 29.31 -18.04 -16.36
N ARG A 28 28.62 -18.13 -17.50
CA ARG A 28 28.62 -19.32 -18.36
C ARG A 28 29.96 -19.49 -19.08
N ASN A 29 30.66 -18.40 -19.37
CA ASN A 29 31.94 -18.39 -20.07
C ASN A 29 33.16 -18.69 -19.15
N ASN A 30 32.94 -19.05 -17.88
CA ASN A 30 33.95 -19.58 -16.94
C ASN A 30 35.19 -18.68 -16.71
N GLN A 31 35.06 -17.35 -16.76
CA GLN A 31 36.16 -16.43 -16.42
C GLN A 31 36.07 -15.98 -14.95
N GLY A 32 36.42 -16.86 -14.01
CA GLY A 32 36.66 -16.47 -12.61
C GLY A 32 36.36 -17.55 -11.56
N PRO A 33 36.91 -17.40 -10.34
CA PRO A 33 36.63 -18.32 -9.23
C PRO A 33 35.15 -18.30 -8.85
N LYS A 34 34.54 -19.46 -8.65
CA LYS A 34 33.12 -19.61 -8.32
C LYS A 34 32.84 -19.02 -6.93
N VAL A 35 32.04 -17.95 -6.86
CA VAL A 35 31.60 -17.32 -5.60
C VAL A 35 30.12 -17.61 -5.40
N GLY A 36 29.79 -18.46 -4.43
CA GLY A 36 28.43 -18.77 -4.01
C GLY A 36 27.84 -17.71 -3.08
N ILE A 37 26.51 -17.77 -2.84
CA ILE A 37 25.83 -16.86 -1.89
C ILE A 37 26.43 -16.95 -0.48
N ARG A 38 26.84 -18.16 -0.09
CA ARG A 38 27.49 -18.41 1.20
C ARG A 38 28.85 -17.72 1.29
N ASP A 39 29.68 -17.82 0.26
CA ASP A 39 30.99 -17.14 0.19
C ASP A 39 30.82 -15.62 0.22
N LEU A 40 29.76 -15.11 -0.41
CA LEU A 40 29.39 -13.70 -0.42
C LEU A 40 28.96 -13.18 0.96
N MET A 41 28.18 -13.97 1.71
CA MET A 41 27.79 -13.64 3.08
C MET A 41 28.95 -13.71 4.06
N GLU A 42 29.89 -14.62 3.86
CA GLU A 42 31.11 -14.71 4.68
C GLU A 42 32.06 -13.55 4.37
N LYS A 43 32.19 -13.15 3.09
CA LYS A 43 33.09 -12.09 2.63
C LYS A 43 32.55 -10.66 2.80
N CYS A 44 31.24 -10.45 2.83
CA CYS A 44 30.66 -9.09 2.98
C CYS A 44 30.91 -8.46 4.36
N HIS A 45 31.39 -9.23 5.33
CA HIS A 45 31.78 -8.74 6.65
C HIS A 45 33.25 -8.32 6.72
N ASN A 46 34.05 -8.60 5.68
CA ASN A 46 35.45 -8.22 5.63
C ASN A 46 35.61 -6.88 4.88
N PRO A 47 36.06 -5.79 5.56
CA PRO A 47 36.17 -4.46 4.96
C PRO A 47 37.20 -4.36 3.83
N GLU A 48 38.07 -5.35 3.67
CA GLU A 48 39.10 -5.40 2.63
C GLU A 48 38.59 -5.97 1.29
N VAL A 49 37.38 -6.54 1.27
CA VAL A 49 36.83 -7.20 0.06
C VAL A 49 36.25 -6.17 -0.90
N THR A 50 36.72 -6.20 -2.14
CA THR A 50 36.28 -5.26 -3.19
C THR A 50 35.01 -5.73 -3.90
N VAL A 51 34.26 -4.79 -4.51
CA VAL A 51 33.03 -5.06 -5.28
C VAL A 51 33.26 -6.13 -6.37
N ALA A 52 34.44 -6.14 -6.99
CA ALA A 52 34.80 -7.12 -8.02
C ALA A 52 34.88 -8.56 -7.48
N GLN A 53 35.27 -8.73 -6.22
CA GLN A 53 35.42 -10.04 -5.57
C GLN A 53 34.08 -10.60 -5.04
N LEU A 54 33.04 -9.76 -4.95
CA LEU A 54 31.68 -10.13 -4.55
C LEU A 54 30.74 -10.30 -5.75
N ARG A 55 31.26 -10.18 -6.97
CA ARG A 55 30.47 -10.38 -8.18
C ARG A 55 30.12 -11.88 -8.29
N PRO A 56 28.84 -12.27 -8.40
CA PRO A 56 28.47 -13.67 -8.56
C PRO A 56 29.02 -14.19 -9.90
N THR A 57 29.84 -15.23 -9.84
CA THR A 57 30.55 -15.79 -11.00
C THR A 57 29.95 -17.11 -11.50
N SER A 58 28.88 -17.60 -10.85
CA SER A 58 28.15 -18.80 -11.31
C SER A 58 26.73 -18.44 -11.76
N PRO A 59 26.19 -19.06 -12.82
CA PRO A 59 24.83 -18.79 -13.28
C PRO A 59 23.76 -19.06 -12.20
N ALA A 60 23.99 -20.07 -11.36
CA ALA A 60 23.10 -20.41 -10.25
C ALA A 60 23.10 -19.33 -9.15
N SER A 61 24.26 -18.72 -8.89
CA SER A 61 24.39 -17.60 -7.95
C SER A 61 23.68 -16.37 -8.49
N VAL A 62 23.92 -15.99 -9.76
CA VAL A 62 23.23 -14.86 -10.41
C VAL A 62 21.72 -15.02 -10.35
N GLU A 63 21.22 -16.23 -10.66
CA GLU A 63 19.78 -16.53 -10.62
C GLU A 63 19.20 -16.44 -9.21
N ALA A 64 19.93 -16.88 -8.19
CA ALA A 64 19.48 -16.74 -6.81
C ALA A 64 19.44 -15.27 -6.35
N PHE A 65 20.39 -14.43 -6.78
CA PHE A 65 20.34 -12.98 -6.56
C PHE A 65 19.13 -12.34 -7.24
N CYS A 66 18.82 -12.71 -8.49
CA CYS A 66 17.60 -12.27 -9.18
C CYS A 66 16.32 -12.67 -8.42
N ARG A 67 16.25 -13.91 -7.93
CA ARG A 67 15.08 -14.41 -7.18
C ARG A 67 14.90 -13.72 -5.82
N LEU A 68 16.00 -13.33 -5.19
CA LEU A 68 16.00 -12.61 -3.92
C LEU A 68 15.77 -11.10 -4.12
N GLY A 69 15.93 -10.57 -5.33
CA GLY A 69 15.80 -9.15 -5.64
C GLY A 69 16.89 -8.30 -4.98
N VAL A 70 18.06 -8.90 -4.72
CA VAL A 70 19.17 -8.25 -4.03
C VAL A 70 20.22 -7.84 -5.06
N ASP A 71 20.64 -6.58 -5.04
CA ASP A 71 21.83 -6.15 -5.77
C ASP A 71 23.08 -6.54 -4.97
N PRO A 72 24.03 -7.31 -5.54
CA PRO A 72 25.30 -7.62 -4.88
C PRO A 72 26.03 -6.37 -4.35
N ALA A 73 25.89 -5.22 -5.00
CA ALA A 73 26.50 -3.97 -4.56
C ALA A 73 25.85 -3.41 -3.28
N GLU A 74 24.56 -3.67 -3.04
CA GLU A 74 23.86 -3.23 -1.82
C GLU A 74 24.28 -4.03 -0.59
N LEU A 75 24.72 -5.28 -0.77
CA LEU A 75 25.21 -6.13 0.33
C LEU A 75 26.46 -5.58 1.01
N LEU A 76 27.30 -4.86 0.28
CA LEU A 76 28.48 -4.17 0.81
C LEU A 76 28.14 -2.96 1.67
N VAL A 77 27.07 -2.25 1.32
CA VAL A 77 26.68 -1.00 1.98
C VAL A 77 25.85 -1.27 3.24
N ARG A 78 25.07 -2.36 3.27
CA ARG A 78 24.18 -2.71 4.40
C ARG A 78 24.13 -4.22 4.68
N PRO A 79 25.19 -4.83 5.24
CA PRO A 79 25.23 -6.27 5.53
C PRO A 79 24.14 -6.72 6.52
N ALA A 80 23.77 -5.84 7.47
CA ALA A 80 22.90 -6.18 8.60
C ALA A 80 21.40 -6.36 8.26
N ARG A 81 20.94 -5.96 7.07
CA ARG A 81 19.51 -6.07 6.71
C ARG A 81 19.04 -7.49 6.41
N PHE A 82 19.96 -8.42 6.14
CA PHE A 82 19.62 -9.76 5.63
C PHE A 82 19.79 -10.89 6.66
N LYS A 83 20.13 -10.59 7.92
CA LYS A 83 20.25 -11.60 8.98
C LYS A 83 18.92 -12.26 9.38
N ASP A 84 17.80 -11.53 9.23
CA ASP A 84 16.48 -12.01 9.66
C ASP A 84 15.66 -12.65 8.52
N ASP A 85 16.14 -12.56 7.27
CA ASP A 85 15.40 -13.01 6.08
C ASP A 85 15.61 -14.49 5.75
N ASP A 86 16.48 -15.22 6.45
CA ASP A 86 16.79 -16.63 6.15
C ASP A 86 15.56 -17.54 6.38
N HIS A 87 14.73 -17.21 7.37
CA HIS A 87 13.45 -17.90 7.60
C HIS A 87 12.40 -17.55 6.54
N VAL A 88 12.38 -16.30 6.06
CA VAL A 88 11.45 -15.82 5.03
C VAL A 88 11.81 -16.40 3.66
N ALA A 89 13.10 -16.49 3.35
CA ALA A 89 13.63 -17.09 2.13
C ALA A 89 13.40 -18.61 2.10
N LYS A 90 13.65 -19.32 3.21
CA LYS A 90 13.32 -20.76 3.36
C LYS A 90 11.82 -21.01 3.22
N ALA A 91 10.98 -20.17 3.83
CA ALA A 91 9.52 -20.28 3.71
C ALA A 91 9.02 -20.02 2.28
N LYS A 92 9.57 -19.02 1.58
CA LYS A 92 9.26 -18.78 0.15
C LYS A 92 9.72 -19.93 -0.74
N HIS A 93 10.90 -20.49 -0.49
CA HIS A 93 11.42 -21.63 -1.26
C HIS A 93 10.56 -22.89 -1.05
N ALA A 94 10.16 -23.19 0.18
CA ALA A 94 9.25 -24.30 0.47
C ALA A 94 7.89 -24.14 -0.21
N ARG A 95 7.34 -22.92 -0.26
CA ARG A 95 6.09 -22.61 -0.99
C ARG A 95 6.24 -22.77 -2.50
N LEU A 96 7.39 -22.39 -3.07
CA LEU A 96 7.67 -22.56 -4.50
C LEU A 96 7.86 -24.03 -4.90
N ILE A 97 8.51 -24.84 -4.06
CA ILE A 97 8.60 -26.30 -4.25
C ILE A 97 7.20 -26.91 -4.25
N LYS A 98 6.38 -26.58 -3.24
CA LYS A 98 5.01 -27.09 -3.16
C LYS A 98 4.17 -26.73 -4.39
N ARG A 99 4.29 -25.49 -4.89
CA ARG A 99 3.60 -25.03 -6.10
C ARG A 99 4.11 -25.70 -7.38
N ARG A 100 5.40 -26.03 -7.44
CA ARG A 100 5.98 -26.80 -8.55
C ARG A 100 5.42 -28.22 -8.56
N ASP A 101 5.38 -28.88 -7.42
CA ASP A 101 4.90 -30.25 -7.31
C ASP A 101 3.39 -30.33 -7.58
N GLU A 102 2.60 -29.32 -7.18
CA GLU A 102 1.19 -29.18 -7.57
C GLU A 102 1.00 -29.01 -9.08
N LEU A 103 1.88 -28.27 -9.76
CA LEU A 103 1.85 -28.11 -11.22
C LEU A 103 2.27 -29.38 -11.96
N LEU A 104 3.28 -30.09 -11.46
CA LEU A 104 3.70 -31.38 -12.02
C LEU A 104 2.57 -32.42 -11.89
N ASN A 105 1.92 -32.51 -10.73
CA ASN A 105 0.77 -33.40 -10.53
C ASN A 105 -0.42 -33.05 -11.44
N ARG A 106 -0.65 -31.75 -11.73
CA ARG A 106 -1.69 -31.34 -12.70
C ARG A 106 -1.33 -31.72 -14.13
N LEU A 107 -0.08 -31.55 -14.52
CA LEU A 107 0.39 -31.91 -15.86
C LEU A 107 0.42 -33.44 -16.05
N GLU A 108 0.73 -34.21 -15.01
CA GLU A 108 0.61 -35.68 -15.02
C GLU A 108 -0.86 -36.10 -15.13
N ALA A 109 -1.77 -35.49 -14.39
CA ALA A 109 -3.21 -35.75 -14.51
C ALA A 109 -3.77 -35.37 -15.90
N GLU A 110 -3.31 -34.28 -16.50
CA GLU A 110 -3.65 -33.89 -17.88
C GLU A 110 -3.07 -34.89 -18.89
N ARG A 111 -1.85 -35.39 -18.68
CA ARG A 111 -1.22 -36.39 -19.53
C ARG A 111 -1.94 -37.73 -19.47
N ASP A 112 -2.38 -38.15 -18.29
CA ASP A 112 -3.14 -39.38 -18.08
C ASP A 112 -4.56 -39.28 -18.66
N ALA A 113 -5.20 -38.11 -18.59
CA ALA A 113 -6.48 -37.85 -19.24
C ALA A 113 -6.38 -37.87 -20.78
N ILE A 114 -5.24 -37.43 -21.35
CA ILE A 114 -4.98 -37.51 -22.78
C ILE A 114 -4.64 -38.95 -23.20
N ALA A 115 -3.93 -39.70 -22.35
CA ALA A 115 -3.56 -41.10 -22.60
C ALA A 115 -4.76 -42.06 -22.56
N GLN A 116 -5.81 -41.73 -21.81
CA GLN A 116 -7.03 -42.55 -21.71
C GLN A 116 -7.98 -42.45 -22.92
N GLY A 117 -7.64 -41.68 -23.96
CA GLY A 117 -8.27 -41.79 -25.28
C GLY A 117 -9.77 -41.46 -25.31
N ASP A 118 -10.21 -40.46 -24.54
CA ASP A 118 -11.63 -40.08 -24.52
C ASP A 118 -12.04 -39.26 -25.76
N ASP A 119 -12.93 -39.86 -26.55
CA ASP A 119 -13.46 -39.34 -27.82
C ASP A 119 -13.93 -37.87 -27.76
N ALA A 120 -13.38 -37.08 -28.69
CA ALA A 120 -13.56 -35.63 -28.84
C ALA A 120 -15.02 -35.12 -29.02
N ARG A 121 -16.02 -36.01 -29.03
CA ARG A 121 -17.44 -35.67 -29.15
C ARG A 121 -18.22 -35.73 -27.83
N LYS A 122 -17.80 -36.50 -26.82
CA LYS A 122 -18.41 -36.47 -25.47
C LYS A 122 -17.87 -35.33 -24.60
N VAL A 123 -16.63 -34.90 -24.85
CA VAL A 123 -15.94 -33.82 -24.12
C VAL A 123 -16.65 -32.47 -24.26
N ARG A 124 -17.30 -32.14 -25.40
CA ARG A 124 -17.99 -30.84 -25.55
C ARG A 124 -19.26 -30.71 -24.69
N GLY A 125 -19.96 -31.81 -24.44
CA GLY A 125 -21.16 -31.82 -23.59
C GLY A 125 -20.83 -31.76 -22.10
N GLN A 126 -19.75 -32.43 -21.69
CA GLN A 126 -19.25 -32.36 -20.31
C GLN A 126 -18.44 -31.09 -20.03
N ALA A 127 -17.73 -30.52 -21.01
CA ALA A 127 -17.02 -29.24 -20.87
C ALA A 127 -17.97 -28.08 -20.56
N ALA A 128 -19.21 -28.08 -21.05
CA ALA A 128 -20.20 -27.06 -20.70
C ALA A 128 -20.69 -27.16 -19.24
N ARG A 129 -20.81 -28.38 -18.70
CA ARG A 129 -21.14 -28.62 -17.27
C ARG A 129 -19.93 -28.40 -16.36
N ALA A 130 -18.73 -28.79 -16.81
CA ALA A 130 -17.46 -28.52 -16.16
C ALA A 130 -17.12 -27.02 -16.17
N LEU A 131 -17.44 -26.24 -17.21
CA LEU A 131 -17.28 -24.77 -17.21
C LEU A 131 -18.21 -24.10 -16.20
N GLY A 132 -19.40 -24.66 -15.95
CA GLY A 132 -20.29 -24.24 -14.87
C GLY A 132 -19.71 -24.53 -13.49
N ALA A 133 -19.19 -25.75 -13.29
CA ALA A 133 -18.52 -26.17 -12.06
C ALA A 133 -17.20 -25.43 -11.81
N VAL A 134 -16.41 -25.17 -12.85
CA VAL A 134 -15.16 -24.38 -12.83
C VAL A 134 -15.45 -22.91 -12.58
N LYS A 135 -16.61 -22.36 -13.00
CA LYS A 135 -17.02 -21.00 -12.59
C LYS A 135 -17.34 -20.93 -11.10
N GLN A 136 -17.98 -21.96 -10.55
CA GLN A 136 -18.28 -22.05 -9.12
C GLN A 136 -17.03 -22.35 -8.28
N GLN A 137 -16.13 -23.23 -8.76
CA GLN A 137 -14.82 -23.47 -8.16
C GLN A 137 -13.91 -22.25 -8.26
N ALA A 138 -13.89 -21.52 -9.37
CA ALA A 138 -13.12 -20.29 -9.50
C ALA A 138 -13.70 -19.16 -8.62
N GLN A 139 -15.02 -19.12 -8.40
CA GLN A 139 -15.61 -18.23 -7.41
C GLN A 139 -15.25 -18.63 -5.98
N HIS A 140 -15.22 -19.93 -5.68
CA HIS A 140 -14.83 -20.46 -4.37
C HIS A 140 -13.33 -20.27 -4.11
N GLU A 141 -12.45 -20.49 -5.08
CA GLU A 141 -11.02 -20.20 -5.01
C GLU A 141 -10.76 -18.69 -4.88
N ARG A 142 -11.53 -17.84 -5.55
CA ARG A 142 -11.44 -16.38 -5.36
C ARG A 142 -11.88 -15.95 -3.96
N LEU A 143 -12.89 -16.62 -3.39
CA LEU A 143 -13.33 -16.41 -2.01
C LEU A 143 -12.27 -16.87 -1.00
N MET A 144 -11.68 -18.05 -1.20
CA MET A 144 -10.61 -18.58 -0.36
C MET A 144 -9.34 -17.73 -0.47
N GLN A 145 -8.96 -17.26 -1.67
CA GLN A 145 -7.85 -16.33 -1.86
C GLN A 145 -8.14 -14.96 -1.24
N ALA A 146 -9.40 -14.49 -1.26
CA ALA A 146 -9.79 -13.27 -0.59
C ALA A 146 -9.72 -13.41 0.94
N GLN A 147 -10.17 -14.55 1.50
CA GLN A 147 -10.02 -14.86 2.92
C GLN A 147 -8.54 -14.98 3.31
N GLN A 148 -7.72 -15.66 2.52
CA GLN A 148 -6.28 -15.75 2.75
C GLN A 148 -5.59 -14.38 2.70
N ARG A 149 -5.99 -13.49 1.79
CA ARG A 149 -5.47 -12.10 1.77
C ARG A 149 -5.91 -11.30 3.00
N VAL A 150 -7.10 -11.55 3.51
CA VAL A 150 -7.59 -10.91 4.76
C VAL A 150 -6.81 -11.43 5.97
N GLU A 151 -6.51 -12.73 6.02
CA GLU A 151 -5.66 -13.35 7.04
C GLU A 151 -4.20 -12.85 6.95
N GLU A 152 -3.64 -12.75 5.74
CA GLU A 152 -2.30 -12.17 5.51
C GLU A 152 -2.24 -10.71 5.94
N MET A 153 -3.24 -9.88 5.60
CA MET A 153 -3.32 -8.51 6.09
C MET A 153 -3.49 -8.42 7.61
N SER A 154 -4.15 -9.39 8.24
CA SER A 154 -4.29 -9.47 9.70
C SER A 154 -2.95 -9.80 10.36
N ILE A 155 -2.22 -10.77 9.81
CA ILE A 155 -0.88 -11.16 10.28
C ILE A 155 0.10 -10.00 10.09
N ASP A 156 0.11 -9.32 8.95
CA ASP A 156 0.97 -8.17 8.70
C ASP A 156 0.69 -6.99 9.65
N ARG A 157 -0.58 -6.80 10.04
CA ARG A 157 -0.96 -5.80 11.05
C ARG A 157 -0.47 -6.18 12.44
N LEU A 158 -0.55 -7.46 12.81
CA LEU A 158 -0.03 -7.96 14.08
C LEU A 158 1.49 -7.85 14.14
N VAL A 159 2.19 -8.31 13.09
CA VAL A 159 3.66 -8.24 13.00
C VAL A 159 4.14 -6.79 13.00
N ASN A 160 3.53 -5.89 12.24
CA ASN A 160 3.88 -4.47 12.30
C ASN A 160 3.59 -3.84 13.67
N GLY A 161 2.50 -4.26 14.32
CA GLY A 161 2.17 -3.84 15.68
C GLY A 161 3.25 -4.25 16.69
N GLU A 162 3.74 -5.49 16.60
CA GLU A 162 4.84 -5.98 17.45
C GLU A 162 6.17 -5.29 17.14
N LEU A 163 6.49 -5.06 15.87
CA LEU A 163 7.70 -4.35 15.44
C LEU A 163 7.73 -2.90 15.96
N ILE A 164 6.57 -2.23 16.00
CA ILE A 164 6.44 -0.89 16.58
C ILE A 164 6.63 -0.94 18.10
N ARG A 165 6.05 -1.95 18.78
CA ARG A 165 6.24 -2.15 20.23
C ARG A 165 7.71 -2.42 20.57
N GLU A 166 8.38 -3.26 19.79
CA GLU A 166 9.79 -3.57 20.00
C GLU A 166 10.69 -2.35 19.77
N LYS A 167 10.44 -1.55 18.71
CA LYS A 167 11.14 -0.27 18.50
C LYS A 167 10.92 0.71 19.66
N LYS A 168 9.72 0.76 20.22
CA LYS A 168 9.41 1.59 21.39
C LYS A 168 10.16 1.10 22.63
N ASN A 169 10.21 -0.21 22.85
CA ASN A 169 10.96 -0.82 23.95
C ASN A 169 12.48 -0.59 23.80
N ARG A 170 13.05 -0.71 22.60
CA ARG A 170 14.47 -0.37 22.36
C ARG A 170 14.76 1.09 22.70
N ARG A 171 13.92 2.03 22.29
CA ARG A 171 14.06 3.46 22.64
C ARG A 171 13.95 3.72 24.15
N VAL A 172 13.08 2.99 24.84
CA VAL A 172 12.95 3.07 26.31
C VAL A 172 14.20 2.51 26.98
N ASN A 173 14.72 1.37 26.53
CA ASN A 173 15.96 0.78 27.05
C ASN A 173 17.19 1.67 26.78
N GLU A 174 17.31 2.26 25.59
CA GLU A 174 18.37 3.22 25.29
C GLU A 174 18.31 4.46 26.18
N ARG A 175 17.09 4.97 26.47
CA ARG A 175 16.91 6.09 27.40
C ARG A 175 17.26 5.69 28.83
N SER A 176 16.86 4.48 29.25
CA SER A 176 17.20 3.93 30.56
C SER A 176 18.72 3.82 30.73
N MET A 177 19.42 3.26 29.74
CA MET A 177 20.88 3.17 29.72
C MET A 177 21.57 4.53 29.76
N LYS A 178 21.06 5.54 29.04
CA LYS A 178 21.62 6.89 29.10
C LYS A 178 21.40 7.55 30.47
N VAL A 179 20.30 7.23 31.15
CA VAL A 179 20.04 7.71 32.51
C VAL A 179 20.96 7.01 33.51
N THR A 180 21.15 5.69 33.43
CA THR A 180 22.09 4.97 34.30
C THR A 180 23.52 5.43 34.08
N GLN A 181 23.96 5.63 32.83
CA GLN A 181 25.30 6.15 32.52
C GLN A 181 25.51 7.57 33.06
N ARG A 182 24.49 8.44 33.02
CA ARG A 182 24.54 9.78 33.65
C ARG A 182 24.58 9.72 35.17
N LEU A 183 23.90 8.75 35.77
CA LEU A 183 23.94 8.51 37.21
C LEU A 183 25.31 8.00 37.64
N GLU A 184 25.93 7.08 36.88
CA GLU A 184 27.29 6.60 37.12
C GLU A 184 28.34 7.71 36.97
N GLN A 185 28.22 8.57 35.95
CA GLN A 185 29.10 9.73 35.80
C GLN A 185 28.94 10.71 36.97
N ARG A 186 27.72 10.89 37.49
CA ARG A 186 27.47 11.71 38.67
C ARG A 186 28.01 11.09 39.95
N THR A 187 27.90 9.78 40.14
CA THR A 187 28.47 9.11 41.32
C THR A 187 29.99 9.11 41.27
N GLN A 188 30.62 8.93 40.11
CA GLN A 188 32.06 9.11 39.92
C GLN A 188 32.50 10.55 40.21
N GLY A 189 31.76 11.55 39.73
CA GLY A 189 32.03 12.97 40.03
C GLY A 189 31.89 13.30 41.52
N LEU A 190 30.87 12.75 42.20
CA LEU A 190 30.68 12.92 43.64
C LEU A 190 31.80 12.23 44.44
N SER A 191 32.24 11.04 44.04
CA SER A 191 33.42 10.39 44.65
C SER A 191 34.68 11.24 44.52
N SER A 192 34.93 11.85 43.34
CA SER A 192 36.09 12.73 43.15
C SER A 192 36.04 14.00 44.02
N MET A 193 34.85 14.60 44.17
CA MET A 193 34.65 15.75 45.04
C MET A 193 34.77 15.39 46.53
N THR A 194 34.41 14.17 46.92
CA THR A 194 34.60 13.72 48.31
C THR A 194 36.07 13.44 48.63
N THR A 195 36.88 12.94 47.69
CA THR A 195 38.34 12.83 47.88
C THR A 195 39.00 14.20 47.95
N GLU A 196 38.66 15.14 47.06
CA GLU A 196 39.18 16.52 47.13
C GLU A 196 38.76 17.23 48.43
N ALA A 197 37.54 17.03 48.91
CA ALA A 197 37.10 17.60 50.17
C ALA A 197 37.83 17.01 51.38
N ILE A 198 38.20 15.72 51.33
CA ILE A 198 39.00 15.07 52.38
C ILE A 198 40.45 15.61 52.37
N ASP A 199 41.03 15.84 51.20
CA ASP A 199 42.39 16.41 51.04
C ASP A 199 42.43 17.88 51.54
N ILE A 200 41.42 18.69 51.19
CA ILE A 200 41.29 20.08 51.67
C ILE A 200 41.11 20.12 53.20
N HIS A 201 40.44 19.12 53.80
CA HIS A 201 40.28 19.03 55.25
C HIS A 201 41.54 18.54 55.98
N GLN A 202 42.45 17.81 55.31
CA GLN A 202 43.76 17.44 55.86
C GLN A 202 44.78 18.58 55.79
N ASP A 203 44.74 19.42 54.76
CA ASP A 203 45.64 20.58 54.63
C ASP A 203 45.29 21.72 55.58
N ARG A 204 43.99 21.89 55.92
CA ARG A 204 43.54 22.88 56.92
C ARG A 204 43.93 22.54 58.36
N ALA A 205 44.34 21.30 58.64
CA ALA A 205 44.76 20.87 59.97
C ALA A 205 46.22 21.23 60.31
N LYS A 206 46.99 21.83 59.40
CA LYS A 206 48.43 22.11 59.57
C LYS A 206 48.83 23.60 59.55
N GLY A 207 47.89 24.53 59.52
CA GLY A 207 48.24 25.96 59.40
C GLY A 207 47.28 26.88 60.14
N HIS A 208 47.51 27.06 61.44
CA HIS A 208 46.93 28.16 62.20
C HIS A 208 48.06 28.86 62.96
N ASP A 209 48.59 29.93 62.37
CA ASP A 209 49.23 31.06 63.07
C ASP A 209 49.53 32.18 62.05
N TYR A 210 48.52 33.04 61.80
CA TYR A 210 48.66 34.47 61.45
C TYR A 210 47.27 35.02 61.09
N VAL A 211 46.52 35.51 62.08
CA VAL A 211 45.16 35.98 61.86
C VAL A 211 44.94 37.22 62.71
N MET A 212 44.84 38.39 62.06
CA MET A 212 43.81 39.41 62.35
C MET A 212 43.85 40.62 61.39
N GLU A 213 44.89 40.85 60.59
CA GLU A 213 44.87 41.91 59.54
C GLU A 213 44.51 41.39 58.13
N THR A 214 44.86 40.14 57.81
CA THR A 214 44.57 39.48 56.51
C THR A 214 43.10 39.10 56.31
N GLN A 215 42.27 39.11 57.35
CA GLN A 215 40.86 38.72 57.25
C GLN A 215 39.97 39.76 56.58
N ASN A 216 40.30 41.05 56.69
CA ASN A 216 39.51 42.09 56.04
C ASN A 216 39.83 42.17 54.53
N GLU A 217 41.10 42.10 54.14
CA GLU A 217 41.51 42.10 52.73
C GLU A 217 41.04 40.83 51.99
N ALA A 218 41.12 39.66 52.63
CA ALA A 218 40.60 38.42 52.07
C ALA A 218 39.07 38.43 51.91
N SER A 219 38.34 39.11 52.80
CA SER A 219 36.88 39.23 52.71
C SER A 219 36.45 40.17 51.56
N TRP A 220 37.21 41.25 51.32
CA TRP A 220 37.01 42.12 50.15
C TRP A 220 37.41 41.43 48.83
N ALA A 221 38.49 40.65 48.82
CA ALA A 221 38.86 39.84 47.66
C ALA A 221 37.82 38.76 47.32
N LEU A 222 37.27 38.07 48.34
CA LEU A 222 36.23 37.05 48.17
C LEU A 222 34.87 37.61 47.72
N THR A 223 34.55 38.86 48.08
CA THR A 223 33.32 39.52 47.61
C THR A 223 33.46 39.99 46.16
N MET A 224 34.61 40.55 45.79
CA MET A 224 34.94 40.89 44.40
C MET A 224 34.97 39.65 43.50
N GLU A 225 35.60 38.55 43.92
CA GLU A 225 35.58 37.28 43.17
C GLU A 225 34.16 36.71 43.02
N ARG A 226 33.31 36.85 44.04
CA ARG A 226 31.91 36.42 43.97
C ARG A 226 31.11 37.25 42.97
N ASP A 227 31.33 38.56 42.94
CA ASP A 227 30.66 39.46 42.01
C ASP A 227 31.12 39.22 40.57
N GLU A 228 32.42 39.01 40.35
CA GLU A 228 32.94 38.58 39.05
C GLU A 228 32.40 37.22 38.62
N ALA A 229 32.36 36.23 39.53
CA ALA A 229 31.78 34.92 39.23
C ALA A 229 30.28 35.01 38.92
N ALA A 230 29.54 35.89 39.61
CA ALA A 230 28.14 36.16 39.33
C ALA A 230 27.96 36.83 37.95
N GLN A 231 28.83 37.76 37.57
CA GLN A 231 28.83 38.37 36.24
C GLN A 231 29.18 37.36 35.14
N ARG A 232 30.19 36.50 35.34
CA ARG A 232 30.53 35.41 34.40
C ARG A 232 29.38 34.42 34.25
N ARG A 233 28.65 34.09 35.32
CA ARG A 233 27.44 33.25 35.26
C ARG A 233 26.30 33.92 34.50
N LYS A 234 26.07 35.23 34.70
CA LYS A 234 25.07 36.00 33.94
C LYS A 234 25.44 36.04 32.44
N ALA A 235 26.69 36.32 32.11
CA ALA A 235 27.19 36.33 30.74
C ALA A 235 27.07 34.94 30.07
N ALA A 236 27.42 33.87 30.79
CA ALA A 236 27.25 32.50 30.30
C ALA A 236 25.77 32.12 30.09
N ALA A 237 24.88 32.54 30.99
CA ALA A 237 23.44 32.33 30.84
C ALA A 237 22.86 33.10 29.64
N GLU A 238 23.33 34.33 29.39
CA GLU A 238 22.95 35.10 28.20
C GLU A 238 23.49 34.48 26.90
N ALA A 239 24.73 34.00 26.89
CA ALA A 239 25.30 33.27 25.77
C ALA A 239 24.49 32.02 25.44
N ALA A 240 24.15 31.22 26.44
CA ALA A 240 23.31 30.03 26.27
C ALA A 240 21.91 30.37 25.72
N ARG A 241 21.31 31.49 26.15
CA ARG A 241 20.02 31.97 25.60
C ARG A 241 20.13 32.38 24.13
N ARG A 242 21.22 33.05 23.74
CA ARG A 242 21.47 33.43 22.34
C ARG A 242 21.68 32.20 21.45
N ASP A 243 22.40 31.19 21.95
CA ASP A 243 22.61 29.95 21.22
C ASP A 243 21.33 29.13 21.10
N ASP A 244 20.50 29.04 22.15
CA ASP A 244 19.17 28.41 22.05
C ASP A 244 18.26 29.16 21.07
N ALA A 245 18.30 30.50 21.05
CA ALA A 245 17.56 31.30 20.08
C ALA A 245 18.01 31.04 18.63
N LYS A 246 19.33 30.93 18.38
CA LYS A 246 19.88 30.57 17.06
C LYS A 246 19.48 29.14 16.66
N GLN A 247 19.53 28.19 17.59
CA GLN A 247 19.10 26.80 17.33
C GLN A 247 17.61 26.73 16.99
N ARG A 248 16.76 27.49 17.69
CA ARG A 248 15.33 27.59 17.37
C ARG A 248 15.08 28.22 15.99
N GLN A 249 15.81 29.27 15.63
CA GLN A 249 15.72 29.88 14.31
C GLN A 249 16.13 28.89 13.21
N HIS A 250 17.25 28.17 13.39
CA HIS A 250 17.70 27.16 12.44
C HIS A 250 16.70 25.99 12.33
N ALA A 251 16.18 25.49 13.46
CA ALA A 251 15.15 24.45 13.47
C ALA A 251 13.85 24.90 12.76
N TRP A 252 13.45 26.15 12.95
CA TRP A 252 12.30 26.74 12.27
C TRP A 252 12.51 26.87 10.76
N GLN A 253 13.69 27.32 10.32
CA GLN A 253 14.05 27.38 8.89
C GLN A 253 14.01 25.98 8.26
N LEU A 254 14.55 24.97 8.94
CA LEU A 254 14.54 23.59 8.46
C LEU A 254 13.11 23.03 8.38
N ALA A 255 12.25 23.32 9.36
CA ALA A 255 10.84 22.94 9.34
C ALA A 255 10.09 23.60 8.18
N ARG A 256 10.38 24.87 7.89
CA ARG A 256 9.82 25.61 6.76
C ARG A 256 10.25 25.02 5.41
N GLN A 257 11.52 24.67 5.26
CA GLN A 257 12.02 24.00 4.05
C GLN A 257 11.36 22.62 3.86
N ARG A 258 11.20 21.84 4.92
CA ARG A 258 10.50 20.54 4.87
C ARG A 258 9.03 20.71 4.49
N ALA A 259 8.34 21.68 5.06
CA ALA A 259 6.94 21.98 4.72
C ALA A 259 6.79 22.41 3.25
N ALA A 260 7.74 23.20 2.72
CA ALA A 260 7.76 23.57 1.31
C ALA A 260 8.00 22.36 0.39
N ALA A 261 8.95 21.48 0.74
CA ALA A 261 9.23 20.26 -0.01
C ALA A 261 8.02 19.30 -0.03
N LEU A 262 7.30 19.18 1.10
CA LEU A 262 6.06 18.41 1.17
C LEU A 262 4.97 18.98 0.26
N LYS A 263 4.75 20.30 0.29
CA LYS A 263 3.80 20.97 -0.61
C LYS A 263 4.16 20.79 -2.08
N ALA A 264 5.45 20.84 -2.43
CA ALA A 264 5.92 20.60 -3.80
C ALA A 264 5.66 19.15 -4.22
N SER A 265 5.95 18.17 -3.36
CA SER A 265 5.67 16.76 -3.62
C SER A 265 4.17 16.46 -3.76
N GLU A 266 3.32 17.09 -2.95
CA GLU A 266 1.87 17.00 -3.09
C GLU A 266 1.37 17.61 -4.41
N ALA A 267 1.93 18.73 -4.83
CA ALA A 267 1.60 19.36 -6.12
C ALA A 267 2.01 18.48 -7.31
N GLU A 268 3.20 17.86 -7.26
CA GLU A 268 3.64 16.90 -8.27
C GLU A 268 2.74 15.67 -8.31
N ARG A 269 2.35 15.13 -7.15
CA ARG A 269 1.42 14.00 -7.08
C ARG A 269 0.06 14.33 -7.72
N ARG A 270 -0.49 15.53 -7.45
CA ARG A 270 -1.73 15.99 -8.09
C ARG A 270 -1.58 16.15 -9.60
N ARG A 271 -0.43 16.63 -10.06
CA ARG A 271 -0.15 16.77 -11.49
C ARG A 271 -0.09 15.39 -12.17
N LEU A 272 0.59 14.42 -11.56
CA LEU A 272 0.65 13.05 -12.08
C LEU A 272 -0.72 12.39 -12.12
N GLU A 273 -1.56 12.59 -11.09
CA GLU A 273 -2.93 12.08 -11.07
C GLU A 273 -3.79 12.66 -12.21
N MET A 274 -3.60 13.95 -12.53
CA MET A 274 -4.29 14.58 -13.67
C MET A 274 -3.76 14.07 -15.02
N GLU A 275 -2.46 13.82 -15.14
CA GLU A 275 -1.87 13.21 -16.33
C GLU A 275 -2.34 11.76 -16.52
N GLU A 276 -2.45 10.97 -15.45
CA GLU A 276 -2.99 9.60 -15.47
C GLU A 276 -4.46 9.59 -15.93
N ARG A 277 -5.31 10.46 -15.35
CA ARG A 277 -6.71 10.61 -15.79
C ARG A 277 -6.83 11.02 -17.24
N ARG A 278 -5.93 11.88 -17.73
CA ARG A 278 -5.88 12.27 -19.14
C ARG A 278 -5.54 11.08 -20.04
N LEU A 279 -4.54 10.29 -19.68
CA LEU A 279 -4.15 9.10 -20.43
C LEU A 279 -5.26 8.04 -20.44
N GLU A 280 -5.94 7.83 -19.31
CA GLU A 280 -7.09 6.93 -19.22
C GLU A 280 -8.23 7.37 -20.15
N MET A 281 -8.51 8.68 -20.24
CA MET A 281 -9.49 9.23 -21.18
C MET A 281 -9.07 9.04 -22.64
N GLU A 282 -7.79 9.28 -22.98
CA GLU A 282 -7.26 9.03 -24.32
C GLU A 282 -7.31 7.54 -24.71
N GLU A 283 -7.05 6.63 -23.77
CA GLU A 283 -7.15 5.19 -23.98
C GLU A 283 -8.59 4.73 -24.22
N ARG A 284 -9.53 5.19 -23.38
CA ARG A 284 -10.97 4.95 -23.59
C ARG A 284 -11.46 5.48 -24.94
N GLU A 285 -10.94 6.62 -25.39
CA GLU A 285 -11.28 7.14 -26.71
C GLU A 285 -10.71 6.28 -27.84
N ARG A 286 -9.47 5.79 -27.71
CA ARG A 286 -8.88 4.83 -28.66
C ARG A 286 -9.67 3.53 -28.69
N GLU A 287 -10.12 3.03 -27.54
CA GLU A 287 -10.95 1.82 -27.45
C GLU A 287 -12.30 2.03 -28.15
N ARG A 288 -13.00 3.14 -27.87
CA ARG A 288 -14.24 3.51 -28.57
C ARG A 288 -14.03 3.63 -30.08
N ARG A 289 -12.90 4.16 -30.54
CA ARG A 289 -12.56 4.22 -31.98
C ARG A 289 -12.35 2.84 -32.57
N ARG A 290 -11.68 1.92 -31.85
CA ARG A 290 -11.50 0.52 -32.27
C ARG A 290 -12.84 -0.21 -32.34
N GLU A 291 -13.69 -0.06 -31.33
CA GLU A 291 -15.05 -0.62 -31.32
C GLU A 291 -15.89 -0.06 -32.47
N ALA A 292 -15.86 1.25 -32.72
CA ALA A 292 -16.56 1.86 -33.85
C ALA A 292 -16.07 1.33 -35.20
N GLN A 293 -14.76 1.11 -35.36
CA GLN A 293 -14.17 0.49 -36.56
C GLN A 293 -14.62 -0.96 -36.73
N LEU A 294 -14.67 -1.74 -35.65
CA LEU A 294 -15.18 -3.11 -35.68
C LEU A 294 -16.66 -3.13 -36.05
N MET A 295 -17.50 -2.30 -35.42
CA MET A 295 -18.91 -2.18 -35.75
C MET A 295 -19.14 -1.73 -37.20
N ALA A 296 -18.30 -0.83 -37.73
CA ALA A 296 -18.35 -0.41 -39.13
C ALA A 296 -17.97 -1.57 -40.08
N ARG A 297 -16.96 -2.36 -39.72
CA ARG A 297 -16.55 -3.54 -40.48
C ARG A 297 -17.65 -4.61 -40.48
N GLU A 298 -18.23 -4.92 -39.33
CA GLU A 298 -19.34 -5.88 -39.21
C GLU A 298 -20.56 -5.43 -40.02
N ARG A 299 -20.88 -4.12 -40.03
CA ARG A 299 -21.95 -3.57 -40.88
C ARG A 299 -21.66 -3.76 -42.38
N ARG A 300 -20.40 -3.58 -42.80
CA ARG A 300 -19.98 -3.83 -44.19
C ARG A 300 -20.08 -5.31 -44.55
N GLU A 301 -19.58 -6.20 -43.70
CA GLU A 301 -19.65 -7.65 -43.90
C GLU A 301 -21.10 -8.15 -43.91
N ALA A 302 -21.96 -7.63 -43.04
CA ALA A 302 -23.40 -7.92 -43.05
C ALA A 302 -24.08 -7.39 -44.32
N GLY A 303 -23.67 -6.22 -44.82
CA GLY A 303 -24.12 -5.68 -46.11
C GLY A 303 -23.76 -6.59 -47.28
N LEU A 304 -22.50 -7.06 -47.33
CA LEU A 304 -22.03 -8.00 -48.34
C LEU A 304 -22.79 -9.33 -48.28
N ARG A 305 -23.00 -9.90 -47.09
CA ARG A 305 -23.80 -11.12 -46.93
C ARG A 305 -25.24 -10.95 -47.43
N ARG A 306 -25.86 -9.78 -47.19
CA ARG A 306 -27.20 -9.48 -47.72
C ARG A 306 -27.20 -9.37 -49.24
N GLN A 307 -26.14 -8.79 -49.82
CA GLN A 307 -25.99 -8.68 -51.26
C GLN A 307 -25.79 -10.05 -51.91
N GLU A 308 -24.96 -10.92 -51.32
CA GLU A 308 -24.77 -12.31 -51.76
C GLU A 308 -26.07 -13.12 -51.65
N GLN A 309 -26.81 -12.98 -50.54
CA GLN A 309 -28.12 -13.63 -50.39
C GLN A 309 -29.13 -13.13 -51.42
N ALA A 310 -29.15 -11.82 -51.71
CA ALA A 310 -30.02 -11.25 -52.73
C ALA A 310 -29.62 -11.73 -54.13
N ARG A 311 -28.32 -11.85 -54.43
CA ARG A 311 -27.82 -12.39 -55.69
C ARG A 311 -28.19 -13.86 -55.85
N GLY A 312 -27.93 -14.69 -54.83
CA GLY A 312 -28.30 -16.11 -54.85
C GLY A 312 -29.81 -16.36 -54.84
N ALA A 313 -30.62 -15.40 -54.40
CA ALA A 313 -32.08 -15.44 -54.54
C ALA A 313 -32.53 -15.08 -55.97
N ARG A 314 -31.86 -14.12 -56.63
CA ARG A 314 -32.10 -13.80 -58.04
C ARG A 314 -31.71 -14.95 -58.96
N GLU A 315 -30.53 -15.53 -58.77
CA GLU A 315 -30.07 -16.69 -59.54
C GLU A 315 -31.02 -17.90 -59.38
N ARG A 316 -31.58 -18.10 -58.19
CA ARG A 316 -32.63 -19.11 -57.97
C ARG A 316 -33.94 -18.78 -58.67
N ALA A 317 -34.38 -17.53 -58.62
CA ALA A 317 -35.59 -17.11 -59.32
C ALA A 317 -35.44 -17.21 -60.85
N GLU A 318 -34.27 -16.86 -61.39
CA GLU A 318 -33.93 -17.04 -62.81
C GLU A 318 -33.90 -18.54 -63.18
N ALA A 319 -33.31 -19.39 -62.37
CA ALA A 319 -33.31 -20.84 -62.58
C ALA A 319 -34.71 -21.46 -62.50
N GLU A 320 -35.56 -20.99 -61.57
CA GLU A 320 -36.97 -21.39 -61.50
C GLU A 320 -37.75 -20.92 -62.72
N GLU A 321 -37.49 -19.72 -63.23
CA GLU A 321 -38.10 -19.21 -64.46
C GLU A 321 -37.65 -20.00 -65.70
N GLU A 322 -36.36 -20.30 -65.82
CA GLU A 322 -35.82 -21.16 -66.89
C GLU A 322 -36.39 -22.58 -66.82
N ALA A 323 -36.49 -23.16 -65.62
CA ALA A 323 -37.10 -24.48 -65.43
C ALA A 323 -38.59 -24.47 -65.82
N TRP A 324 -39.32 -23.44 -65.43
CA TRP A 324 -40.72 -23.26 -65.81
C TRP A 324 -40.90 -23.05 -67.32
N ARG A 325 -40.01 -22.27 -67.96
CA ARG A 325 -39.99 -22.11 -69.43
C ARG A 325 -39.69 -23.44 -70.13
N ALA A 326 -38.71 -24.20 -69.65
CA ALA A 326 -38.37 -25.51 -70.20
C ALA A 326 -39.54 -26.52 -70.03
N GLU A 327 -40.22 -26.49 -68.89
CA GLU A 327 -41.43 -27.29 -68.66
C GLU A 327 -42.55 -26.91 -69.64
N MET A 328 -42.79 -25.61 -69.85
CA MET A 328 -43.78 -25.12 -70.83
C MET A 328 -43.40 -25.48 -72.27
N GLU A 329 -42.15 -25.36 -72.68
CA GLU A 329 -41.68 -25.78 -74.01
C GLU A 329 -41.80 -27.29 -74.21
N ALA A 330 -41.51 -28.10 -73.18
CA ALA A 330 -41.72 -29.54 -73.22
C ALA A 330 -43.21 -29.89 -73.38
N ARG A 331 -44.09 -29.13 -72.71
CA ARG A 331 -45.55 -29.29 -72.81
C ARG A 331 -46.07 -28.93 -74.21
N ILE A 332 -45.61 -27.81 -74.78
CA ILE A 332 -45.92 -27.40 -76.16
C ILE A 332 -45.33 -28.38 -77.19
N GLY A 333 -44.14 -28.94 -76.91
CA GLY A 333 -43.49 -29.96 -77.72
C GLY A 333 -44.22 -31.32 -77.69
N ALA A 334 -44.84 -31.68 -76.57
CA ALA A 334 -45.66 -32.89 -76.42
C ALA A 334 -47.06 -32.74 -77.04
N GLU A 335 -47.57 -31.52 -77.15
CA GLU A 335 -48.84 -31.21 -77.84
C GLU A 335 -48.67 -31.00 -79.35
N ARG A 336 -47.45 -31.07 -79.90
CA ARG A 336 -47.24 -31.16 -81.34
C ARG A 336 -47.62 -32.57 -81.82
N PRO A 337 -48.68 -32.73 -82.63
CA PRO A 337 -49.04 -34.04 -83.16
C PRO A 337 -47.87 -34.59 -84.00
N ALA A 338 -47.56 -35.87 -83.79
CA ALA A 338 -46.52 -36.64 -84.47
C ALA A 338 -46.83 -36.94 -85.95
N SER A 339 -47.27 -35.94 -86.72
CA SER A 339 -47.62 -36.09 -88.14
C SER A 339 -46.73 -35.29 -89.10
N ALA A 340 -45.54 -34.87 -88.67
CA ALA A 340 -44.62 -34.17 -89.56
C ALA A 340 -43.15 -34.46 -89.28
N ARG A 341 -42.73 -35.73 -89.32
CA ARG A 341 -41.32 -36.07 -89.55
C ARG A 341 -41.12 -37.46 -90.17
N THR A 342 -41.66 -37.62 -91.37
CA THR A 342 -41.06 -38.52 -92.35
C THR A 342 -41.18 -37.87 -93.73
N ALA A 343 -40.05 -37.87 -94.44
CA ALA A 343 -39.87 -37.51 -95.85
C ALA A 343 -40.06 -36.03 -96.24
N ARG A 344 -38.94 -35.29 -96.22
CA ARG A 344 -38.69 -34.25 -97.22
C ARG A 344 -37.43 -34.61 -98.02
N SER A 345 -37.65 -35.30 -99.14
CA SER A 345 -36.91 -35.11 -100.38
C SER A 345 -37.78 -35.58 -101.54
N HIS A 346 -38.35 -34.60 -102.28
CA HIS A 346 -38.94 -34.69 -103.63
C HIS A 346 -40.18 -35.61 -103.80
N SER A 347 -41.24 -35.31 -104.54
CA SER A 347 -41.51 -34.35 -105.60
C SER A 347 -43.04 -34.19 -105.78
N LEU A 348 -43.44 -32.99 -106.24
CA LEU A 348 -44.53 -32.69 -107.17
C LEU A 348 -45.89 -33.41 -107.08
N GLY A 349 -46.95 -32.59 -106.99
CA GLY A 349 -48.06 -32.73 -107.94
C GLY A 349 -49.43 -33.11 -107.39
N GLY A 350 -50.17 -32.10 -106.91
CA GLY A 350 -51.53 -31.84 -107.41
C GLY A 350 -52.67 -32.77 -107.01
N GLY A 351 -53.44 -32.30 -106.02
CA GLY A 351 -54.88 -32.06 -106.20
C GLY A 351 -55.87 -33.14 -105.79
N ARG A 352 -56.97 -32.66 -105.18
CA ARG A 352 -58.27 -33.34 -104.88
C ARG A 352 -58.18 -34.32 -103.71
N SER A 353 -59.23 -34.60 -102.94
CA SER A 353 -60.54 -34.02 -102.64
C SER A 353 -61.14 -34.96 -101.56
N ALA A 354 -62.03 -34.43 -100.72
CA ALA A 354 -63.13 -35.13 -100.02
C ALA A 354 -62.86 -36.34 -99.09
N ALA A 355 -63.27 -36.13 -97.83
CA ALA A 355 -64.16 -36.97 -97.00
C ALA A 355 -63.97 -38.51 -96.98
N SER A 356 -63.78 -39.09 -95.78
CA SER A 356 -64.89 -39.65 -94.97
C SER A 356 -64.40 -40.43 -93.74
N VAL A 357 -64.95 -40.08 -92.57
CA VAL A 357 -65.53 -40.94 -91.51
C VAL A 357 -64.78 -42.18 -90.99
N ALA A 358 -64.47 -42.16 -89.67
CA ALA A 358 -64.84 -43.16 -88.64
C ALA A 358 -64.05 -42.81 -87.34
N SER A 359 -64.62 -42.22 -86.28
CA SER A 359 -65.60 -42.72 -85.31
C SER A 359 -65.29 -44.09 -84.69
N THR A 360 -64.60 -44.09 -83.54
CA THR A 360 -64.80 -45.04 -82.45
C THR A 360 -64.59 -44.39 -81.07
N ARG A 361 -65.71 -43.99 -80.46
CA ARG A 361 -66.21 -44.45 -79.15
C ARG A 361 -65.26 -44.43 -77.92
N ARG A 362 -65.45 -43.42 -77.06
CA ARG A 362 -65.47 -43.48 -75.57
C ARG A 362 -66.48 -42.40 -75.11
N GLU A 363 -67.71 -42.78 -74.81
CA GLU A 363 -68.22 -42.96 -73.43
C GLU A 363 -68.20 -41.66 -72.60
N ASP A 364 -69.33 -40.94 -72.70
CA ASP A 364 -70.03 -40.20 -71.64
C ASP A 364 -69.21 -39.48 -70.56
N GLY A 365 -68.82 -38.24 -70.86
CA GLY A 365 -68.47 -37.23 -69.87
C GLY A 365 -68.73 -35.85 -70.46
N LYS A 366 -69.77 -35.16 -70.00
CA LYS A 366 -70.09 -33.78 -70.43
C LYS A 366 -68.85 -32.90 -70.28
N PRO A 367 -68.46 -32.10 -71.30
CA PRO A 367 -67.36 -31.17 -71.14
C PRO A 367 -67.77 -30.13 -70.09
N ALA A 368 -67.09 -30.13 -68.95
CA ALA A 368 -67.23 -29.05 -67.97
C ALA A 368 -66.97 -27.72 -68.69
N ARG A 369 -67.86 -26.74 -68.49
CA ARG A 369 -67.74 -25.42 -69.11
C ARG A 369 -66.42 -24.82 -68.63
N TRP A 370 -65.55 -24.41 -69.56
CA TRP A 370 -64.26 -23.81 -69.27
C TRP A 370 -64.33 -22.61 -68.29
N GLU A 371 -65.47 -21.93 -68.24
CA GLU A 371 -65.80 -20.88 -67.27
C GLU A 371 -65.75 -21.38 -65.80
N GLU A 372 -66.20 -22.60 -65.52
CA GLU A 372 -66.20 -23.18 -64.16
C GLU A 372 -64.77 -23.51 -63.68
N VAL A 373 -63.85 -23.81 -64.61
CA VAL A 373 -62.43 -24.08 -64.31
C VAL A 373 -61.68 -22.78 -64.00
N GLU A 374 -61.93 -21.71 -64.75
CA GLU A 374 -61.34 -20.39 -64.48
C GLU A 374 -61.83 -19.80 -63.15
N GLU A 375 -63.12 -19.96 -62.84
CA GLU A 375 -63.69 -19.51 -61.57
C GLU A 375 -63.10 -20.27 -60.38
N TYR A 376 -62.94 -21.61 -60.51
CA TYR A 376 -62.26 -22.43 -59.51
C TYR A 376 -60.79 -22.06 -59.33
N GLU A 377 -60.06 -21.77 -60.40
CA GLU A 377 -58.68 -21.29 -60.32
C GLU A 377 -58.57 -19.90 -59.67
N ALA A 378 -59.48 -18.99 -60.00
CA ALA A 378 -59.55 -17.66 -59.40
C ALA A 378 -59.84 -17.75 -57.88
N GLU A 379 -60.78 -18.60 -57.47
CA GLU A 379 -61.06 -18.86 -56.05
C GLU A 379 -59.85 -19.49 -55.34
N ARG A 380 -59.16 -20.45 -55.99
CA ARG A 380 -57.96 -21.08 -55.43
C ARG A 380 -56.83 -20.06 -55.23
N ARG A 381 -56.60 -19.17 -56.20
CA ARG A 381 -55.61 -18.07 -56.09
C ARG A 381 -55.99 -17.08 -54.99
N ALA A 382 -57.27 -16.72 -54.89
CA ALA A 382 -57.77 -15.85 -53.83
C ALA A 382 -57.58 -16.48 -52.44
N ARG A 383 -57.79 -17.80 -52.30
CA ARG A 383 -57.58 -18.53 -51.05
C ARG A 383 -56.11 -18.54 -50.63
N ILE A 384 -55.20 -18.79 -51.57
CA ILE A 384 -53.75 -18.77 -51.32
C ILE A 384 -53.29 -17.38 -50.91
N LEU A 385 -53.78 -16.32 -51.56
CA LEU A 385 -53.47 -14.93 -51.20
C LEU A 385 -53.93 -14.59 -49.78
N ARG A 386 -55.17 -14.94 -49.40
CA ARG A 386 -55.68 -14.73 -48.04
C ARG A 386 -54.85 -15.49 -46.99
N GLU A 387 -54.42 -16.71 -47.31
CA GLU A 387 -53.58 -17.51 -46.41
C GLU A 387 -52.17 -16.91 -46.27
N HIS A 388 -51.59 -16.41 -47.36
CA HIS A 388 -50.31 -15.71 -47.35
C HIS A 388 -50.37 -14.41 -46.54
N GLU A 389 -51.44 -13.61 -46.70
CA GLU A 389 -51.67 -12.41 -45.88
C GLU A 389 -51.84 -12.74 -44.40
N ARG A 390 -52.56 -13.82 -44.06
CA ARG A 390 -52.70 -14.28 -42.68
C ARG A 390 -51.34 -14.67 -42.09
N LYS A 391 -50.51 -15.42 -42.83
CA LYS A 391 -49.15 -15.78 -42.40
C LYS A 391 -48.26 -14.54 -42.25
N LYS A 392 -48.36 -13.56 -43.16
CA LYS A 392 -47.63 -12.30 -43.08
C LYS A 392 -48.00 -11.53 -41.80
N ARG A 393 -49.29 -11.39 -41.50
CA ARG A 393 -49.77 -10.76 -40.25
C ARG A 393 -49.25 -11.50 -39.00
N GLN A 394 -49.28 -12.83 -38.99
CA GLN A 394 -48.74 -13.61 -37.87
C GLN A 394 -47.23 -13.42 -37.69
N VAL A 395 -46.46 -13.32 -38.77
CA VAL A 395 -45.01 -13.05 -38.69
C VAL A 395 -44.75 -11.63 -38.18
N GLU A 396 -45.51 -10.64 -38.65
CA GLU A 396 -45.39 -9.25 -38.17
C GLU A 396 -45.78 -9.14 -36.68
N GLU A 397 -46.83 -9.82 -36.24
CA GLU A 397 -47.23 -9.88 -34.84
C GLU A 397 -46.17 -10.54 -33.95
N LYS A 398 -45.59 -11.67 -34.39
CA LYS A 398 -44.47 -12.31 -33.69
C LYS A 398 -43.25 -11.39 -33.59
N LYS A 399 -42.95 -10.61 -34.64
CA LYS A 399 -41.87 -9.62 -34.62
C LYS A 399 -42.17 -8.49 -33.62
N ARG A 400 -43.41 -8.01 -33.55
CA ARG A 400 -43.84 -6.99 -32.57
C ARG A 400 -43.71 -7.52 -31.14
N MET A 401 -44.16 -8.74 -30.87
CA MET A 401 -44.01 -9.36 -29.54
C MET A 401 -42.55 -9.55 -29.14
N ALA A 402 -41.69 -10.01 -30.07
CA ALA A 402 -40.27 -10.14 -29.81
C ALA A 402 -39.58 -8.79 -29.53
N HIS A 403 -40.03 -7.71 -30.18
CA HIS A 403 -39.54 -6.35 -29.91
C HIS A 403 -39.94 -5.88 -28.51
N LEU A 404 -41.21 -6.05 -28.13
CA LEU A 404 -41.71 -5.70 -26.81
C LEU A 404 -40.99 -6.48 -25.69
N ASP A 405 -40.69 -7.76 -25.90
CA ASP A 405 -39.92 -8.56 -24.95
C ASP A 405 -38.48 -8.07 -24.80
N LEU A 406 -37.85 -7.61 -25.89
CA LEU A 406 -36.51 -7.02 -25.84
C LEU A 406 -36.52 -5.69 -25.10
N GLU A 407 -37.52 -4.83 -25.34
CA GLU A 407 -37.70 -3.57 -24.61
C GLU A 407 -37.94 -3.83 -23.12
N LYS A 408 -38.81 -4.78 -22.76
CA LYS A 408 -39.03 -5.18 -21.37
C LYS A 408 -37.75 -5.63 -20.69
N ARG A 409 -36.94 -6.47 -21.35
CA ARG A 409 -35.63 -6.90 -20.83
C ARG A 409 -34.60 -5.78 -20.76
N GLN A 410 -34.69 -4.75 -21.61
CA GLN A 410 -33.84 -3.56 -21.50
C GLN A 410 -34.24 -2.73 -20.28
N VAL A 411 -35.54 -2.46 -20.09
CA VAL A 411 -36.06 -1.75 -18.92
C VAL A 411 -35.70 -2.47 -17.61
N GLU A 412 -35.89 -3.79 -17.54
CA GLU A 412 -35.51 -4.59 -16.36
C GLU A 412 -33.99 -4.52 -16.07
N ARG A 413 -33.14 -4.46 -17.10
CA ARG A 413 -31.69 -4.30 -16.90
C ARG A 413 -31.33 -2.93 -16.36
N VAL A 414 -31.99 -1.87 -16.85
CA VAL A 414 -31.79 -0.49 -16.35
C VAL A 414 -32.23 -0.39 -14.90
N LEU A 415 -33.43 -0.88 -14.56
CA LEU A 415 -33.94 -0.86 -13.18
C LEU A 415 -33.01 -1.62 -12.22
N ARG A 416 -32.51 -2.80 -12.61
CA ARG A 416 -31.53 -3.53 -11.79
C ARG A 416 -30.20 -2.78 -11.66
N ALA A 417 -29.78 -2.05 -12.68
CA ALA A 417 -28.56 -1.24 -12.62
C ALA A 417 -28.75 -0.05 -11.66
N GLU A 418 -29.90 0.61 -11.69
CA GLU A 418 -30.27 1.70 -10.78
C GLU A 418 -30.37 1.21 -9.33
N ASP A 419 -31.03 0.08 -9.07
CA ASP A 419 -31.09 -0.52 -7.73
C ASP A 419 -29.69 -0.85 -7.18
N ASN A 420 -28.82 -1.40 -8.03
CA ASN A 420 -27.44 -1.68 -7.65
C ASN A 420 -26.64 -0.39 -7.40
N ALA A 421 -26.88 0.68 -8.17
CA ALA A 421 -26.26 1.98 -7.94
C ALA A 421 -26.72 2.58 -6.61
N MET A 422 -28.02 2.55 -6.31
CA MET A 422 -28.56 3.03 -5.03
C MET A 422 -28.01 2.24 -3.84
N ARG A 423 -27.89 0.91 -3.95
CA ARG A 423 -27.26 0.09 -2.90
C ARG A 423 -25.79 0.45 -2.67
N ARG A 424 -25.02 0.66 -3.73
CA ARG A 424 -23.61 1.09 -3.62
C ARG A 424 -23.49 2.47 -2.98
N GLU A 425 -24.38 3.38 -3.32
CA GLU A 425 -24.41 4.71 -2.71
C GLU A 425 -24.77 4.64 -1.23
N ALA A 426 -25.76 3.82 -0.86
CA ALA A 426 -26.14 3.60 0.53
C ALA A 426 -24.99 2.96 1.35
N GLU A 427 -24.30 1.96 0.79
CA GLU A 427 -23.09 1.39 1.39
C GLU A 427 -21.96 2.42 1.51
N GLY A 428 -21.77 3.27 0.49
CA GLY A 428 -20.82 4.38 0.51
C GLY A 428 -21.09 5.35 1.66
N ARG A 429 -22.36 5.75 1.85
CA ARG A 429 -22.80 6.61 2.96
C ARG A 429 -22.61 5.92 4.32
N ARG A 430 -22.92 4.63 4.45
CA ARG A 430 -22.65 3.87 5.68
C ARG A 430 -21.16 3.83 6.04
N ARG A 431 -20.29 3.56 5.06
CA ARG A 431 -18.82 3.56 5.27
C ARG A 431 -18.26 4.96 5.56
N ALA A 432 -18.89 6.01 5.05
CA ALA A 432 -18.52 7.39 5.39
C ALA A 432 -18.86 7.68 6.85
N TYR A 433 -20.09 7.35 7.27
CA TYR A 433 -20.54 7.49 8.66
C TYR A 433 -19.70 6.67 9.65
N GLU A 434 -19.32 5.44 9.31
CA GLU A 434 -18.44 4.62 10.15
C GLU A 434 -17.05 5.23 10.29
N ARG A 435 -16.51 5.85 9.23
CA ARG A 435 -15.22 6.56 9.28
C ARG A 435 -15.28 7.81 10.15
N GLU A 436 -16.34 8.59 10.02
CA GLU A 436 -16.58 9.77 10.86
C GLU A 436 -16.69 9.37 12.34
N ARG A 437 -17.48 8.34 12.63
CA ARG A 437 -17.63 7.81 14.00
C ARG A 437 -16.33 7.25 14.57
N LEU A 438 -15.48 6.63 13.76
CA LEU A 438 -14.15 6.19 14.17
C LEU A 438 -13.23 7.39 14.43
N GLY A 439 -13.30 8.44 13.60
CA GLY A 439 -12.60 9.70 13.82
C GLY A 439 -12.96 10.32 15.17
N GLU A 440 -14.26 10.48 15.46
CA GLU A 440 -14.73 11.02 16.75
C GLU A 440 -14.25 10.19 17.95
N ARG A 441 -14.19 8.86 17.83
CA ARG A 441 -13.66 7.99 18.90
C ARG A 441 -12.17 8.24 19.12
N LEU A 442 -11.38 8.29 18.04
CA LEU A 442 -9.95 8.54 18.13
C LEU A 442 -9.66 9.93 18.71
N ASP A 443 -10.44 10.95 18.34
CA ASP A 443 -10.31 12.30 18.90
C ASP A 443 -10.61 12.31 20.40
N LYS A 444 -11.66 11.60 20.85
CA LYS A 444 -11.97 11.45 22.29
C LYS A 444 -10.88 10.69 23.05
N GLU A 445 -10.33 9.62 22.48
CA GLU A 445 -9.22 8.87 23.07
C GLU A 445 -7.95 9.72 23.14
N MET A 446 -7.67 10.51 22.11
CA MET A 446 -6.54 11.43 22.06
C MET A 446 -6.69 12.56 23.08
N GLU A 447 -7.89 13.15 23.23
CA GLU A 447 -8.17 14.12 24.29
C GLU A 447 -7.99 13.52 25.69
N ALA A 448 -8.49 12.31 25.92
CA ALA A 448 -8.31 11.62 27.20
C ALA A 448 -6.82 11.39 27.50
N TRP A 449 -6.05 10.96 26.49
CA TRP A 449 -4.61 10.78 26.60
C TRP A 449 -3.88 12.10 26.93
N TRP A 450 -4.26 13.21 26.30
CA TRP A 450 -3.70 14.53 26.62
C TRP A 450 -4.02 14.98 28.04
N ARG A 451 -5.27 14.80 28.50
CA ARG A 451 -5.66 15.10 29.88
C ARG A 451 -4.84 14.29 30.88
N ASP A 452 -4.58 13.01 30.59
CA ASP A 452 -3.72 12.19 31.44
C ASP A 452 -2.26 12.66 31.41
N GLN A 453 -1.73 13.05 30.25
CA GLN A 453 -0.39 13.66 30.18
C GLN A 453 -0.30 14.94 31.04
N ASP A 454 -1.33 15.78 31.01
CA ASP A 454 -1.37 17.00 31.83
C ASP A 454 -1.45 16.69 33.33
N ARG A 455 -2.23 15.68 33.73
CA ARG A 455 -2.25 15.19 35.12
C ARG A 455 -0.88 14.70 35.56
N TRP A 456 -0.20 13.92 34.72
CA TRP A 456 1.16 13.44 35.02
C TRP A 456 2.17 14.58 35.12
N ARG A 457 2.08 15.58 34.23
CA ARG A 457 2.91 16.79 34.29
C ARG A 457 2.65 17.58 35.58
N GLY A 458 1.39 17.77 35.96
CA GLY A 458 1.01 18.40 37.22
C GLY A 458 1.58 17.65 38.44
N ALA A 459 1.37 16.34 38.52
CA ALA A 459 1.89 15.52 39.61
C ALA A 459 3.42 15.53 39.72
N LEU A 460 4.15 15.58 38.59
CA LEU A 460 5.60 15.71 38.58
C LEU A 460 6.05 17.10 39.04
N GLN A 461 5.32 18.15 38.64
CA GLN A 461 5.57 19.52 39.06
C GLN A 461 5.36 19.67 40.57
N ASP A 462 4.26 19.15 41.11
CA ASP A 462 3.95 19.17 42.55
C ASP A 462 5.01 18.42 43.36
N ARG A 463 5.47 17.25 42.88
CA ARG A 463 6.58 16.52 43.51
C ARG A 463 7.88 17.29 43.49
N ARG A 464 8.19 17.97 42.37
CA ARG A 464 9.38 18.80 42.23
C ARG A 464 9.34 19.98 43.20
N ASP A 465 8.22 20.69 43.23
CA ASP A 465 8.04 21.88 44.05
C ASP A 465 7.99 21.52 45.54
N GLY A 466 7.38 20.38 45.90
CA GLY A 466 7.47 19.79 47.24
C GLY A 466 8.90 19.44 47.64
N ALA A 467 9.68 18.80 46.75
CA ALA A 467 11.09 18.48 47.02
C ALA A 467 11.96 19.74 47.19
N ILE A 468 11.70 20.79 46.40
CA ILE A 468 12.35 22.10 46.54
C ILE A 468 12.01 22.72 47.90
N LYS A 469 10.73 22.73 48.29
CA LYS A 469 10.29 23.28 49.57
C LYS A 469 10.93 22.55 50.75
N SER A 470 10.93 21.21 50.76
CA SER A 470 11.59 20.44 51.81
C SER A 470 13.11 20.62 51.83
N ALA A 471 13.75 20.84 50.67
CA ALA A 471 15.17 21.19 50.62
C ALA A 471 15.44 22.58 51.22
N GLN A 472 14.57 23.55 50.93
CA GLN A 472 14.65 24.90 51.47
C GLN A 472 14.43 24.93 52.98
N GLU A 473 13.45 24.19 53.51
CA GLU A 473 13.23 24.04 54.95
C GLU A 473 14.43 23.43 55.66
N ARG A 474 15.03 22.36 55.10
CA ARG A 474 16.25 21.75 55.65
C ARG A 474 17.45 22.69 55.60
N TRP A 475 17.56 23.51 54.55
CA TRP A 475 18.61 24.51 54.45
C TRP A 475 18.42 25.62 55.50
N GLN A 476 17.19 26.10 55.68
CA GLN A 476 16.85 27.12 56.68
C GLN A 476 17.12 26.62 58.10
N ASP A 477 16.76 25.38 58.42
CA ASP A 477 17.04 24.76 59.73
C ASP A 477 18.56 24.64 59.98
N LYS A 478 19.33 24.21 58.98
CA LYS A 478 20.80 24.19 59.06
C LYS A 478 21.38 25.58 59.28
N PHE A 479 20.87 26.58 58.57
CA PHE A 479 21.30 27.97 58.70
C PHE A 479 21.00 28.52 60.10
N ASN A 480 19.80 28.30 60.63
CA ASN A 480 19.42 28.70 61.98
C ASN A 480 20.30 28.02 63.04
N LYS A 481 20.56 26.72 62.91
CA LYS A 481 21.47 25.98 63.81
C LYS A 481 22.90 26.51 63.75
N GLN A 482 23.37 26.91 62.57
CA GLN A 482 24.70 27.52 62.42
C GLN A 482 24.76 28.91 63.06
N GLY A 483 23.73 29.74 62.89
CA GLY A 483 23.60 31.03 63.56
C GLY A 483 23.57 30.90 65.09
N GLN A 484 22.83 29.91 65.62
CA GLN A 484 22.83 29.59 67.05
C GLN A 484 24.23 29.17 67.54
N ARG A 485 24.93 28.30 66.80
CA ARG A 485 26.31 27.91 67.15
C ARG A 485 27.26 29.10 67.18
N GLN A 486 27.17 30.02 66.21
CA GLN A 486 27.97 31.24 66.20
C GLN A 486 27.63 32.16 67.37
N SER A 487 26.34 32.29 67.73
CA SER A 487 25.91 33.06 68.89
C SER A 487 26.42 32.46 70.21
N ILE A 488 26.40 31.14 70.36
CA ILE A 488 26.93 30.43 71.53
C ILE A 488 28.45 30.64 71.62
N MET A 489 29.17 30.50 70.51
CA MET A 489 30.62 30.77 70.44
C MET A 489 30.94 32.23 70.82
N PHE A 490 30.15 33.19 70.35
CA PHE A 490 30.31 34.60 70.68
C PHE A 490 30.03 34.88 72.18
N ALA A 491 28.98 34.29 72.74
CA ALA A 491 28.67 34.37 74.16
C ALA A 491 29.77 33.75 75.03
N ALA A 492 30.28 32.56 74.66
CA ALA A 492 31.38 31.89 75.34
C ALA A 492 32.68 32.73 75.31
N ASN A 493 32.99 33.35 74.17
CA ASN A 493 34.17 34.19 74.02
C ASN A 493 34.04 35.50 74.84
N ASN A 494 32.84 36.08 74.92
CA ASN A 494 32.57 37.23 75.79
C ASN A 494 32.65 36.86 77.28
N LEU A 495 32.17 35.68 77.68
CA LEU A 495 32.31 35.15 79.04
C LEU A 495 33.79 34.92 79.40
N GLN A 496 34.59 34.36 78.49
CA GLN A 496 36.04 34.23 78.70
C GLN A 496 36.70 35.61 78.86
N ARG A 497 36.37 36.59 78.00
CA ARG A 497 36.90 37.96 78.12
C ARG A 497 36.44 38.67 79.40
N ALA A 498 35.24 38.38 79.89
CA ALA A 498 34.73 38.90 81.17
C ALA A 498 35.46 38.25 82.36
N GLY A 499 35.70 36.94 82.32
CA GLY A 499 36.49 36.22 83.33
C GLY A 499 37.94 36.70 83.40
N VAL A 500 38.58 36.93 82.25
CA VAL A 500 39.94 37.52 82.18
C VAL A 500 39.95 38.94 82.75
N ARG A 501 38.92 39.76 82.48
CA ARG A 501 38.80 41.11 83.07
C ARG A 501 38.52 41.09 84.57
N ALA A 502 37.76 40.11 85.07
CA ALA A 502 37.53 39.94 86.50
C ALA A 502 38.79 39.46 87.23
N GLY A 503 39.54 38.53 86.64
CA GLY A 503 40.85 38.11 87.16
C GLY A 503 41.89 39.23 87.14
N ALA A 504 41.93 40.05 86.08
CA ALA A 504 42.82 41.20 86.01
C ALA A 504 42.46 42.30 87.04
N ARG A 505 41.18 42.48 87.37
CA ARG A 505 40.76 43.40 88.45
C ARG A 505 41.07 42.86 89.84
N ALA A 506 40.99 41.55 90.04
CA ALA A 506 41.35 40.90 91.31
C ALA A 506 42.86 40.88 91.57
N MET A 507 43.70 40.89 90.53
CA MET A 507 45.15 41.08 90.70
C MET A 507 45.54 42.54 90.98
N HIS A 508 44.67 43.51 90.67
CA HIS A 508 45.00 44.93 90.78
C HIS A 508 44.50 45.57 92.08
N ASN A 509 43.55 44.94 92.76
CA ASN A 509 43.14 45.28 94.12
C ASN A 509 43.39 44.04 94.98
N GLU A 510 44.26 44.14 95.98
CA GLU A 510 44.54 43.10 96.98
C GLU A 510 43.25 42.71 97.72
N LEU A 511 42.42 41.88 97.09
CA LEU A 511 41.20 41.35 97.66
C LEU A 511 41.49 39.95 98.14
N ASP A 512 41.16 39.70 99.41
CA ASP A 512 41.30 38.41 100.06
C ASP A 512 40.69 37.28 99.23
N GLU A 513 41.39 36.16 99.20
CA GLU A 513 41.15 34.99 98.35
C GLU A 513 39.71 34.44 98.47
N ASP A 514 39.09 34.61 99.64
CA ASP A 514 37.71 34.22 99.92
C ASP A 514 36.68 35.09 99.18
N THR A 515 36.99 36.36 98.96
CA THR A 515 36.10 37.29 98.25
C THR A 515 36.16 37.02 96.73
N PHE A 516 37.34 36.64 96.24
CA PHE A 516 37.53 36.19 94.86
C PHE A 516 36.73 34.91 94.56
N ARG A 517 36.83 33.90 95.44
CA ARG A 517 36.07 32.64 95.29
C ARG A 517 34.55 32.86 95.34
N SER A 518 34.08 33.74 96.22
CA SER A 518 32.65 34.08 96.31
C SER A 518 32.15 34.84 95.06
N SER A 519 32.97 35.73 94.48
CA SER A 519 32.64 36.44 93.24
C SER A 519 32.57 35.50 92.01
N ILE A 520 33.43 34.48 91.94
CA ILE A 520 33.39 33.46 90.88
C ILE A 520 32.16 32.57 91.03
N ALA A 521 31.78 32.20 92.26
CA ALA A 521 30.55 31.45 92.52
C ALA A 521 29.29 32.26 92.13
N ALA A 522 29.24 33.55 92.45
CA ALA A 522 28.15 34.44 92.06
C ALA A 522 28.08 34.65 90.54
N ALA A 523 29.22 34.75 89.85
CA ALA A 523 29.28 34.86 88.40
C ALA A 523 28.84 33.56 87.69
N LYS A 524 29.17 32.39 88.25
CA LYS A 524 28.68 31.08 87.75
C LYS A 524 27.16 30.93 87.91
N ASN A 525 26.60 31.36 89.04
CA ASN A 525 25.15 31.29 89.27
C ASN A 525 24.34 32.28 88.41
N LYS A 526 24.97 33.32 87.85
CA LYS A 526 24.33 34.30 86.97
C LYS A 526 24.43 33.94 85.48
N ALA A 527 25.25 32.93 85.15
CA ALA A 527 25.50 32.44 83.80
C ALA A 527 24.75 31.13 83.47
N HIS A 528 24.24 30.43 84.50
CA HIS A 528 23.13 29.48 84.37
C HIS A 528 21.81 30.25 84.30
#